data_AF-A0A1H2JDM8-F1
#
_entry.id   AF-A0A1H2JDM8-F1
#
_cell.length_a   1.000
_cell.length_b   1.000
_cell.length_c   1.000
_cell.angle_alpha   90.00
_cell.angle_beta   90.00
_cell.angle_gamma   90.00
#
_symmetry.space_group_name_H-M   'P 1'
#
loop_
_entity.id
_entity.type
_entity.pdbx_description
1 polymer ?
#
loop_
_entity_poly.entity_id
_entity_poly.type
_entity_poly.pdbx_seq_one_letter_code
_entity_poly.pdbx_strand_id
1 'polypeptide(L)'
;MSDPTPPPPPPPSSSSNGGPRTALWQVATAIALAVGLVLAGVTYLVMDQRVDDARAERDAAREELAAAEESSESSGLGGLEDLLGGSEEGGLGGLEDLLGEGGLEGLLGDMGGMGEFDPILLQCLGSGGLGLGGSDSIPDADVETQVAAIAQLVEEERGLPAGDDVDIEFVSLDEVQRRAVEITQEELDPERAAVDSRLLAALGAVEPGTDLAQAQLDALDAGVGGFYDPETGQLVIGSEEMDGLGALITAHELVHAQADAAMGLPDQEAIATESGSDAAYAALNAVEGDASLYSQQFVGQHLPLDELLALQEASGQTTADLDGLPHFIARQLEFPYVEGMTFTCDVFLDGGWEAVDATYSEVPTTTAQILFPDRYDAGEAAVDVRAPVGPGWQQLRTDTFGAADLLFLLEAPGDDEAAALSDPKDRVAAWAGGEVTVWGDGDATAVGLMLADRGDEGATPLCETITDFYAAAFPDATATEDGGRTIFAGTDQSAVVACSGSEVALGIGPDAATASAAVS
;
A
#
# COMPACT_ATOMS: atom_id res chain seq x y z
N MET A 1 -68.45 -3.54 31.77
CA MET A 1 -67.52 -2.60 31.11
C MET A 1 -66.16 -3.01 31.62
N SER A 2 -65.44 -3.76 30.81
CA SER A 2 -64.16 -4.39 31.15
C SER A 2 -63.22 -4.04 30.01
N ASP A 3 -62.11 -3.40 30.35
CA ASP A 3 -61.13 -2.84 29.42
C ASP A 3 -60.52 -3.89 28.48
N PRO A 4 -60.17 -3.52 27.24
CA PRO A 4 -59.61 -4.44 26.27
C PRO A 4 -58.13 -4.73 26.57
N THR A 5 -57.75 -5.99 26.42
CA THR A 5 -56.38 -6.51 26.48
C THR A 5 -55.47 -5.85 25.43
N PRO A 6 -54.19 -5.59 25.74
CA PRO A 6 -53.24 -5.04 24.78
C PRO A 6 -52.88 -6.06 23.69
N PRO A 7 -52.52 -5.60 22.47
CA PRO A 7 -52.14 -6.47 21.37
C PRO A 7 -50.81 -7.19 21.66
N PRO A 8 -50.59 -8.38 21.07
CA PRO A 8 -49.34 -9.11 21.22
C PRO A 8 -48.17 -8.34 20.58
N PRO A 9 -46.93 -8.52 21.09
CA PRO A 9 -45.75 -7.89 20.51
C PRO A 9 -45.52 -8.38 19.08
N PRO A 10 -44.90 -7.54 18.22
CA PRO A 10 -44.54 -7.94 16.87
C PRO A 10 -43.57 -9.13 16.89
N PRO A 11 -43.61 -10.02 15.88
CA PRO A 11 -42.63 -11.09 15.78
C PRO A 11 -41.22 -10.49 15.63
N PRO A 12 -40.17 -11.17 16.13
CA PRO A 12 -38.80 -10.73 15.93
C PRO A 12 -38.53 -10.59 14.43
N SER A 13 -37.92 -9.47 14.04
CA SER A 13 -37.39 -9.26 12.71
C SER A 13 -36.37 -10.35 12.41
N SER A 14 -36.74 -11.28 11.54
CA SER A 14 -35.79 -12.19 10.90
C SER A 14 -34.96 -11.38 9.90
N SER A 15 -33.88 -10.77 10.35
CA SER A 15 -32.76 -10.43 9.47
C SER A 15 -31.97 -11.70 9.20
N SER A 16 -32.51 -12.55 8.34
CA SER A 16 -31.74 -13.57 7.64
C SER A 16 -31.55 -13.10 6.21
N ASN A 17 -30.66 -12.13 6.01
CA ASN A 17 -30.04 -11.92 4.71
C ASN A 17 -28.84 -12.85 4.64
N GLY A 18 -29.11 -14.14 4.42
CA GLY A 18 -28.11 -15.09 3.93
C GLY A 18 -28.04 -14.98 2.42
N GLY A 19 -27.57 -13.84 1.90
CA GLY A 19 -26.92 -13.81 0.60
C GLY A 19 -25.54 -14.48 0.74
N PRO A 20 -24.97 -15.07 -0.31
CA PRO A 20 -23.54 -15.40 -0.27
C PRO A 20 -22.79 -14.10 0.02
N ARG A 21 -22.07 -14.05 1.15
CA ARG A 21 -21.11 -12.98 1.42
C ARG A 21 -20.04 -13.09 0.34
N THR A 22 -19.89 -12.06 -0.47
CA THR A 22 -19.01 -12.03 -1.64
C THR A 22 -17.71 -11.32 -1.25
N ALA A 23 -17.00 -11.88 -0.28
CA ALA A 23 -15.64 -11.41 -0.01
C ALA A 23 -14.76 -11.88 -1.17
N LEU A 24 -14.53 -10.98 -2.13
CA LEU A 24 -13.46 -11.12 -3.10
C LEU A 24 -12.16 -11.09 -2.29
N TRP A 25 -11.24 -12.01 -2.54
CA TRP A 25 -10.03 -12.13 -1.73
C TRP A 25 -9.25 -10.79 -1.65
N GLN A 26 -9.22 -10.00 -2.73
CA GLN A 26 -8.64 -8.63 -2.75
C GLN A 26 -9.31 -7.64 -1.78
N VAL A 27 -10.56 -7.90 -1.39
CA VAL A 27 -11.42 -7.04 -0.56
C VAL A 27 -11.53 -7.57 0.88
N ALA A 28 -11.26 -8.87 1.11
CA ALA A 28 -11.38 -9.54 2.40
C ALA A 28 -10.31 -9.12 3.44
N THR A 29 -9.62 -8.00 3.24
CA THR A 29 -8.52 -7.56 4.10
C THR A 29 -8.70 -6.10 4.47
N ALA A 30 -9.69 -5.81 5.30
CA ALA A 30 -9.76 -4.56 6.06
C ALA A 30 -9.28 -4.81 7.51
N ILE A 31 -8.11 -5.44 7.64
CA ILE A 31 -7.45 -5.63 8.94
C ILE A 31 -6.00 -5.23 8.75
N ALA A 32 -5.63 -4.09 9.34
CA ALA A 32 -4.49 -3.31 8.95
C ALA A 32 -3.16 -4.08 9.09
N LEU A 33 -2.47 -4.26 7.97
CA LEU A 33 -1.03 -4.47 7.99
C LEU A 33 -0.36 -3.16 8.37
N ALA A 34 -0.43 -2.83 9.66
CA ALA A 34 0.24 -1.68 10.19
C ALA A 34 1.72 -2.02 10.47
N VAL A 35 2.53 -2.26 9.44
CA VAL A 35 3.98 -2.12 9.59
C VAL A 35 4.69 -1.62 8.33
N GLY A 36 5.22 -0.40 8.42
CA GLY A 36 6.63 -0.14 8.15
C GLY A 36 7.17 -0.15 6.72
N LEU A 37 6.40 0.22 5.70
CA LEU A 37 6.96 0.32 4.33
C LEU A 37 7.41 1.74 3.92
N VAL A 38 7.23 2.75 4.78
CA VAL A 38 7.50 4.16 4.38
C VAL A 38 8.33 4.95 5.40
N LEU A 39 9.04 4.29 6.32
CA LEU A 39 9.76 5.04 7.37
C LEU A 39 11.09 5.66 6.88
N ALA A 40 11.68 5.15 5.80
CA ALA A 40 13.00 5.60 5.33
C ALA A 40 13.00 7.06 4.85
N GLY A 41 11.95 7.47 4.12
CA GLY A 41 11.81 8.84 3.63
C GLY A 41 11.59 9.84 4.76
N VAL A 42 10.76 9.48 5.76
CA VAL A 42 10.51 10.30 6.94
C VAL A 42 11.81 10.45 7.77
N THR A 43 12.51 9.34 8.04
CA THR A 43 13.79 9.38 8.77
C THR A 43 14.83 10.23 8.03
N TYR A 44 14.92 10.12 6.70
CA TYR A 44 15.82 10.94 5.89
C TYR A 44 15.52 12.44 6.01
N LEU A 45 14.25 12.83 5.85
CA LEU A 45 13.85 14.24 5.95
C LEU A 45 14.15 14.82 7.34
N VAL A 46 13.88 14.05 8.40
CA VAL A 46 14.20 14.45 9.78
C VAL A 46 15.71 14.61 9.97
N MET A 47 16.51 13.70 9.40
CA MET A 47 17.98 13.78 9.46
C MET A 47 18.54 15.00 8.72
N ASP A 48 18.06 15.26 7.50
CA ASP A 48 18.53 16.37 6.67
C ASP A 48 18.25 17.72 7.34
N GLN A 49 17.06 17.90 7.90
CA GLN A 49 16.72 19.11 8.65
C GLN A 49 17.60 19.29 9.89
N ARG A 50 17.86 18.23 10.67
CA ARG A 50 18.77 18.31 11.82
C ARG A 50 20.20 18.67 11.42
N VAL A 51 20.65 18.24 10.24
CA VAL A 51 21.95 18.63 9.68
C VAL A 51 21.95 20.13 9.34
N ASP A 52 20.87 20.64 8.76
CA ASP A 52 20.74 22.06 8.42
C ASP A 52 20.65 22.96 9.66
N ASP A 53 19.94 22.53 10.71
CA ASP A 53 19.94 23.26 11.99
C ASP A 53 21.30 23.24 12.66
N ALA A 54 21.97 22.09 12.70
CA ALA A 54 23.32 22.00 13.23
C ALA A 54 24.30 22.88 12.44
N ARG A 55 24.12 23.02 11.12
CA ARG A 55 24.87 23.98 10.29
C ARG A 55 24.55 25.42 10.67
N ALA A 56 23.28 25.76 10.88
CA ALA A 56 22.84 27.09 11.28
C ALA A 56 23.38 27.48 12.67
N GLU A 57 23.28 26.59 13.66
CA GLU A 57 23.84 26.81 15.01
C GLU A 57 25.36 26.96 14.97
N ARG A 58 26.06 26.12 14.20
CA ARG A 58 27.51 26.23 13.98
C ARG A 58 27.88 27.59 13.39
N ASP A 59 27.14 28.06 12.40
CA ASP A 59 27.43 29.31 11.72
C ASP A 59 27.14 30.52 12.63
N ALA A 60 26.07 30.47 13.43
CA ALA A 60 25.80 31.44 14.49
C ALA A 60 26.91 31.46 15.56
N ALA A 61 27.35 30.30 16.03
CA ALA A 61 28.44 30.19 17.01
C ALA A 61 29.77 30.71 16.45
N ARG A 62 30.05 30.50 15.16
CA ARG A 62 31.22 31.07 14.46
C ARG A 62 31.14 32.58 14.35
N GLU A 63 29.97 33.14 14.10
CA GLU A 63 29.76 34.59 14.07
C GLU A 63 29.95 35.21 15.45
N GLU A 64 29.45 34.57 16.51
CA GLU A 64 29.66 34.99 17.89
C GLU A 64 31.15 34.93 18.29
N LEU A 65 31.86 33.86 17.89
CA LEU A 65 33.29 33.72 18.11
C LEU A 65 34.08 34.82 17.38
N ALA A 66 33.77 35.09 16.11
CA ALA A 66 34.41 36.14 15.34
C ALA A 66 34.17 37.54 15.94
N ALA A 67 32.95 37.82 16.41
CA ALA A 67 32.62 39.06 17.11
C ALA A 67 33.35 39.17 18.46
N ALA A 68 33.49 38.06 19.19
CA ALA A 68 34.24 38.01 20.43
C ALA A 68 35.75 38.24 20.20
N GLU A 69 36.34 37.64 19.17
CA GLU A 69 37.72 37.84 18.75
C GLU A 69 37.99 39.31 18.38
N GLU A 70 37.14 39.92 17.56
CA GLU A 70 37.25 41.34 17.17
C GLU A 70 37.11 42.28 18.39
N SER A 71 36.23 41.95 19.34
CA SER A 71 36.09 42.69 20.59
C SER A 71 37.33 42.54 21.50
N SER A 72 37.99 41.38 21.47
CA SER A 72 39.22 41.11 22.22
C SER A 72 40.43 41.85 21.65
N GLU A 73 40.52 41.97 20.32
CA GLU A 73 41.55 42.76 19.64
C GLU A 73 41.40 44.27 19.91
N SER A 74 40.15 44.75 20.06
CA SER A 74 39.86 46.16 20.41
C SER A 74 40.16 46.52 21.88
N SER A 75 40.22 45.53 22.77
CA SER A 75 40.36 45.74 24.23
C SER A 75 41.78 45.54 24.77
N GLY A 76 42.75 45.21 23.91
CA GLY A 76 44.17 45.37 24.20
C GLY A 76 44.70 44.49 25.35
N LEU A 77 44.14 43.30 25.55
CA LEU A 77 44.66 42.31 26.49
C LEU A 77 45.24 41.13 25.70
N GLY A 78 46.52 41.24 25.36
CA GLY A 78 47.31 40.10 24.90
C GLY A 78 47.52 39.08 26.01
N GLY A 79 47.41 37.80 25.65
CA GLY A 79 47.96 36.68 26.40
C GLY A 79 46.95 35.83 27.15
N LEU A 80 46.28 34.92 26.43
CA LEU A 80 45.69 33.69 26.98
C LEU A 80 46.28 32.43 26.31
N GLU A 81 47.43 32.55 25.65
CA GLU A 81 48.17 31.44 25.03
C GLU A 81 48.88 30.51 26.04
N ASP A 82 48.82 30.80 27.34
CA ASP A 82 49.59 30.10 28.40
C ASP A 82 48.70 29.31 29.39
N LEU A 83 47.40 29.15 29.09
CA LEU A 83 46.44 28.44 29.97
C LEU A 83 45.84 27.15 29.35
N LEU A 84 46.16 26.84 28.10
CA LEU A 84 45.80 25.59 27.43
C LEU A 84 47.06 24.77 27.13
N GLY A 85 47.65 24.21 28.18
CA GLY A 85 48.50 23.04 28.04
C GLY A 85 47.63 21.80 27.99
N GLY A 86 47.46 21.18 26.81
CA GLY A 86 46.90 19.83 26.71
C GLY A 86 46.25 19.48 25.38
N SER A 87 46.80 18.44 24.76
CA SER A 87 46.30 17.60 23.65
C SER A 87 46.16 18.24 22.27
N GLU A 88 47.20 17.96 21.48
CA GLU A 88 47.23 17.82 20.03
C GLU A 88 45.99 17.12 19.44
N GLU A 89 45.50 17.69 18.34
CA GLU A 89 44.93 17.03 17.16
C GLU A 89 43.94 15.88 17.39
N GLY A 90 42.68 16.24 17.68
CA GLY A 90 41.50 15.37 17.50
C GLY A 90 40.52 15.99 16.50
N GLY A 91 41.00 16.32 15.30
CA GLY A 91 40.21 16.98 14.26
C GLY A 91 39.61 15.98 13.29
N LEU A 92 38.28 15.85 13.32
CA LEU A 92 37.41 15.74 12.13
C LEU A 92 37.79 14.70 11.05
N GLY A 93 38.09 13.46 11.45
CA GLY A 93 38.23 12.33 10.51
C GLY A 93 36.99 11.45 10.37
N GLY A 94 35.90 11.71 11.12
CA GLY A 94 34.80 10.75 11.28
C GLY A 94 33.52 11.02 10.48
N LEU A 95 33.35 12.21 9.89
CA LEU A 95 32.15 12.54 9.10
C LEU A 95 32.38 12.41 7.60
N GLU A 96 33.63 12.49 7.15
CA GLU A 96 34.02 12.26 5.74
C GLU A 96 34.17 10.75 5.44
N ASP A 97 34.53 9.93 6.45
CA ASP A 97 34.56 8.46 6.35
C ASP A 97 33.15 7.83 6.43
N LEU A 98 32.15 8.55 6.95
CA LEU A 98 30.75 8.09 7.05
C LEU A 98 29.94 8.43 5.79
N LEU A 99 30.45 9.34 4.96
CA LEU A 99 29.89 9.77 3.68
C LEU A 99 30.86 9.48 2.53
N GLY A 100 31.42 8.25 2.49
CA GLY A 100 32.48 7.84 1.57
C GLY A 100 32.32 8.33 0.12
N GLU A 101 33.42 8.32 -0.66
CA GLU A 101 33.64 8.93 -1.99
C GLU A 101 32.56 8.76 -3.09
N GLY A 102 31.44 8.07 -2.83
CA GLY A 102 30.24 7.99 -3.68
C GLY A 102 29.11 8.98 -3.40
N GLY A 103 29.12 9.71 -2.27
CA GLY A 103 28.04 10.67 -1.96
C GLY A 103 26.61 10.07 -1.99
N LEU A 104 25.59 10.94 -2.13
CA LEU A 104 24.14 10.65 -2.08
C LEU A 104 23.66 9.44 -2.91
N GLU A 105 24.31 9.10 -4.02
CA GLU A 105 23.98 7.94 -4.85
C GLU A 105 24.32 6.60 -4.18
N GLY A 106 25.32 6.57 -3.29
CA GLY A 106 25.75 5.34 -2.61
C GLY A 106 24.89 4.94 -1.42
N LEU A 107 24.23 5.91 -0.76
CA LEU A 107 23.33 5.65 0.37
C LEU A 107 21.91 5.32 -0.11
N LEU A 108 21.45 5.97 -1.19
CA LEU A 108 20.22 5.62 -1.88
C LEU A 108 20.35 4.29 -2.63
N GLY A 109 21.53 3.99 -3.18
CA GLY A 109 21.81 2.72 -3.86
C GLY A 109 21.98 1.51 -2.94
N ASP A 110 22.15 1.70 -1.63
CA ASP A 110 22.27 0.62 -0.63
C ASP A 110 20.94 0.39 0.13
N MET A 111 19.91 1.20 -0.13
CA MET A 111 18.50 0.90 0.22
C MET A 111 17.85 -0.02 -0.83
N GLY A 112 18.59 -1.05 -1.25
CA GLY A 112 18.29 -1.92 -2.40
C GLY A 112 17.18 -2.95 -2.17
N GLY A 113 16.03 -2.52 -1.66
CA GLY A 113 14.83 -3.36 -1.51
C GLY A 113 13.51 -2.60 -1.57
N MET A 114 13.52 -1.25 -1.63
CA MET A 114 12.32 -0.46 -1.84
C MET A 114 12.35 0.13 -3.24
N GLY A 115 11.24 0.00 -3.97
CA GLY A 115 11.03 0.74 -5.22
C GLY A 115 11.34 2.23 -5.01
N GLU A 116 11.77 2.92 -6.08
CA GLU A 116 12.11 4.35 -6.03
C GLU A 116 11.08 5.15 -5.22
N PHE A 117 11.51 5.71 -4.08
CA PHE A 117 10.69 6.61 -3.27
C PHE A 117 10.14 7.73 -4.15
N ASP A 118 8.81 7.84 -4.28
CA ASP A 118 8.21 8.83 -5.18
C ASP A 118 8.53 10.25 -4.65
N PRO A 119 9.16 11.12 -5.46
CA PRO A 119 9.57 12.45 -5.02
C PRO A 119 8.40 13.34 -4.57
N ILE A 120 7.16 13.03 -4.95
CA ILE A 120 5.99 13.76 -4.45
C ILE A 120 5.83 13.63 -2.93
N LEU A 121 6.16 12.47 -2.37
CA LEU A 121 6.05 12.21 -0.93
C LEU A 121 6.95 13.13 -0.10
N LEU A 122 8.11 13.55 -0.64
CA LEU A 122 8.96 14.54 0.02
C LEU A 122 8.25 15.88 0.23
N GLN A 123 7.32 16.24 -0.65
CA GLN A 123 6.55 17.47 -0.54
C GLN A 123 5.50 17.37 0.57
N CYS A 124 4.72 16.29 0.62
CA CYS A 124 3.73 16.12 1.67
C CYS A 124 4.36 15.95 3.04
N LEU A 125 5.36 15.07 3.15
CA LEU A 125 6.05 14.77 4.41
C LEU A 125 7.00 15.91 4.85
N GLY A 126 7.43 16.78 3.94
CA GLY A 126 8.31 17.91 4.24
C GLY A 126 7.58 19.25 4.48
N SER A 127 6.36 19.42 3.95
CA SER A 127 5.63 20.70 3.92
C SER A 127 5.10 21.17 5.28
N GLY A 128 4.95 20.27 6.25
CA GLY A 128 4.54 20.60 7.62
C GLY A 128 5.57 21.35 8.44
N GLY A 129 6.83 21.41 7.99
CA GLY A 129 7.96 21.79 8.83
C GLY A 129 8.08 20.79 9.96
N LEU A 130 8.90 19.75 9.79
CA LEU A 130 9.08 18.72 10.82
C LEU A 130 9.47 19.43 12.12
N GLY A 131 8.50 19.50 13.04
CA GLY A 131 8.65 20.27 14.26
C GLY A 131 9.87 19.75 14.98
N LEU A 132 10.88 20.60 15.14
CA LEU A 132 12.08 20.24 15.87
C LEU A 132 11.70 19.92 17.32
N GLY A 133 11.51 18.63 17.59
CA GLY A 133 11.37 18.08 18.93
C GLY A 133 10.20 18.65 19.73
N GLY A 134 9.02 18.07 19.54
CA GLY A 134 7.96 18.15 20.54
C GLY A 134 7.99 16.93 21.45
N SER A 135 8.99 16.80 22.35
CA SER A 135 9.00 15.77 23.41
C SER A 135 7.79 15.81 24.35
N ASP A 136 6.87 16.76 24.11
CA ASP A 136 5.71 17.07 24.94
C ASP A 136 4.37 16.91 24.15
N SER A 137 4.38 16.47 22.89
CA SER A 137 3.14 16.31 22.08
C SER A 137 2.29 15.14 22.59
N ILE A 138 2.95 14.03 22.88
CA ILE A 138 2.36 12.85 23.53
C ILE A 138 2.82 12.88 24.99
N PRO A 139 1.90 13.00 25.97
CA PRO A 139 2.28 13.09 27.38
C PRO A 139 2.87 11.76 27.88
N ASP A 140 3.88 11.84 28.75
CA ASP A 140 4.32 10.70 29.57
C ASP A 140 3.26 10.42 30.67
N ALA A 141 2.24 9.65 30.30
CA ALA A 141 1.04 9.36 31.08
C ALA A 141 0.55 7.93 30.83
N ASP A 142 -0.59 7.55 31.42
CA ASP A 142 -1.26 6.31 31.06
C ASP A 142 -1.66 6.27 29.58
N VAL A 143 -1.79 5.06 29.03
CA VAL A 143 -2.06 4.81 27.61
C VAL A 143 -3.34 5.49 27.16
N GLU A 144 -4.39 5.50 27.99
CA GLU A 144 -5.65 6.17 27.69
C GLU A 144 -5.46 7.68 27.50
N THR A 145 -4.62 8.31 28.34
CA THR A 145 -4.26 9.72 28.19
C THR A 145 -3.43 9.99 26.93
N GLN A 146 -2.53 9.08 26.56
CA GLN A 146 -1.71 9.19 25.35
C GLN A 146 -2.56 9.07 24.09
N VAL A 147 -3.45 8.09 24.03
CA VAL A 147 -4.43 7.91 22.97
C VAL A 147 -5.32 9.14 22.80
N ALA A 148 -5.83 9.70 23.90
CA ALA A 148 -6.63 10.91 23.84
C ALA A 148 -5.85 12.10 23.28
N ALA A 149 -4.54 12.19 23.55
CA ALA A 149 -3.68 13.20 22.95
C ALA A 149 -3.49 12.97 21.44
N ILE A 150 -3.26 11.72 21.00
CA ILE A 150 -3.15 11.40 19.57
C ILE A 150 -4.46 11.68 18.85
N ALA A 151 -5.60 11.31 19.42
CA ALA A 151 -6.93 11.59 18.86
C ALA A 151 -7.18 13.10 18.69
N GLN A 152 -6.73 13.92 19.65
CA GLN A 152 -6.79 15.37 19.54
C GLN A 152 -5.86 15.89 18.44
N LEU A 153 -4.67 15.33 18.26
CA LEU A 153 -3.77 15.69 17.17
C LEU A 153 -4.41 15.35 15.81
N VAL A 154 -5.05 14.19 15.66
CA VAL A 154 -5.81 13.85 14.44
C VAL A 154 -6.90 14.90 14.19
N GLU A 155 -7.63 15.30 15.21
CA GLU A 155 -8.66 16.34 15.07
C GLU A 155 -8.08 17.71 14.65
N GLU A 156 -6.95 18.12 15.24
CA GLU A 156 -6.34 19.42 14.98
C GLU A 156 -5.61 19.50 13.64
N GLU A 157 -4.95 18.41 13.23
CA GLU A 157 -4.02 18.40 12.09
C GLU A 157 -4.62 17.75 10.84
N ARG A 158 -5.30 16.60 10.99
CA ARG A 158 -6.04 15.94 9.90
C ARG A 158 -7.42 16.56 9.68
N GLY A 159 -8.00 17.18 10.70
CA GLY A 159 -9.28 17.90 10.62
C GLY A 159 -10.52 17.00 10.76
N LEU A 160 -10.34 15.74 11.14
CA LEU A 160 -11.44 14.80 11.39
C LEU A 160 -11.96 14.99 12.83
N PRO A 161 -13.26 15.17 13.05
CA PRO A 161 -13.78 15.38 14.40
C PRO A 161 -13.55 14.14 15.27
N ALA A 162 -13.09 14.36 16.51
CA ALA A 162 -13.11 13.28 17.50
C ALA A 162 -14.55 12.80 17.69
N GLY A 163 -14.79 11.52 17.41
CA GLY A 163 -16.09 10.87 17.62
C GLY A 163 -16.45 10.74 19.10
N ASP A 164 -17.61 10.12 19.39
CA ASP A 164 -17.89 9.61 20.74
C ASP A 164 -16.79 8.59 21.13
N ASP A 165 -16.52 8.39 22.44
CA ASP A 165 -15.43 7.54 22.96
C ASP A 165 -15.25 6.23 22.16
N VAL A 166 -14.22 6.17 21.30
CA VAL A 166 -13.84 4.94 20.57
C VAL A 166 -13.42 3.91 21.60
N ASP A 167 -13.95 2.68 21.51
CA ASP A 167 -13.58 1.60 22.43
C ASP A 167 -12.22 1.04 22.00
N ILE A 168 -11.16 1.41 22.73
CA ILE A 168 -9.79 1.08 22.39
C ILE A 168 -9.26 0.00 23.32
N GLU A 169 -8.77 -1.10 22.75
CA GLU A 169 -8.15 -2.20 23.48
C GLU A 169 -6.68 -2.36 23.10
N PHE A 170 -5.80 -2.22 24.08
CA PHE A 170 -4.38 -2.54 23.95
C PHE A 170 -4.17 -3.99 24.31
N VAL A 171 -3.65 -4.76 23.37
CA VAL A 171 -3.36 -6.19 23.54
C VAL A 171 -1.96 -6.49 23.01
N SER A 172 -1.42 -7.66 23.33
CA SER A 172 -0.16 -8.11 22.74
C SER A 172 -0.30 -8.25 21.22
N LEU A 173 0.79 -8.04 20.47
CA LEU A 173 0.82 -8.25 19.02
C LEU A 173 0.24 -9.62 18.60
N ASP A 174 0.66 -10.71 19.28
CA ASP A 174 0.11 -12.08 19.06
C ASP A 174 -1.42 -12.15 19.18
N GLU A 175 -2.03 -11.32 20.04
CA GLU A 175 -3.47 -11.32 20.27
C GLU A 175 -4.20 -10.52 19.18
N VAL A 176 -3.61 -9.43 18.68
CA VAL A 176 -4.11 -8.72 17.49
C VAL A 176 -4.09 -9.65 16.29
N GLN A 177 -2.95 -10.29 16.02
CA GLN A 177 -2.77 -11.22 14.90
C GLN A 177 -3.76 -12.37 14.98
N ARG A 178 -3.94 -12.97 16.17
CA ARG A 178 -4.94 -14.03 16.38
C ARG A 178 -6.36 -13.55 16.05
N ARG A 179 -6.76 -12.36 16.51
CA ARG A 179 -8.10 -11.80 16.23
C ARG A 179 -8.27 -11.49 14.74
N ALA A 180 -7.25 -10.92 14.10
CA ALA A 180 -7.22 -10.63 12.67
C ALA A 180 -7.43 -11.89 11.83
N VAL A 181 -6.69 -12.95 12.17
CA VAL A 181 -6.82 -14.27 11.55
C VAL A 181 -8.21 -14.85 11.77
N GLU A 182 -8.78 -14.74 12.98
CA GLU A 182 -10.13 -15.26 13.27
C GLU A 182 -11.21 -14.53 12.47
N ILE A 183 -11.19 -13.20 12.41
CA ILE A 183 -12.15 -12.40 11.64
C ILE A 183 -12.04 -12.78 10.15
N THR A 184 -10.82 -12.78 9.60
CA THR A 184 -10.60 -13.12 8.18
C THR A 184 -11.04 -14.54 7.86
N GLN A 185 -10.76 -15.51 8.74
CA GLN A 185 -11.20 -16.90 8.57
C GLN A 185 -12.72 -17.05 8.51
N GLU A 186 -13.48 -16.20 9.21
CA GLU A 186 -14.94 -16.24 9.19
C GLU A 186 -15.53 -15.71 7.86
N GLU A 187 -14.78 -14.88 7.16
CA GLU A 187 -15.20 -14.24 5.89
C GLU A 187 -14.64 -14.94 4.65
N LEU A 188 -13.56 -15.69 4.79
CA LEU A 188 -12.86 -16.35 3.70
C LEU A 188 -13.71 -17.46 3.06
N ASP A 189 -13.91 -17.36 1.75
CA ASP A 189 -14.50 -18.44 0.93
C ASP A 189 -13.40 -19.34 0.35
N PRO A 190 -13.22 -20.57 0.86
CA PRO A 190 -12.16 -21.46 0.40
C PRO A 190 -12.37 -21.96 -1.04
N GLU A 191 -13.62 -22.02 -1.53
CA GLU A 191 -13.87 -22.40 -2.93
C GLU A 191 -13.43 -21.27 -3.86
N ARG A 192 -13.68 -20.02 -3.47
CA ARG A 192 -13.22 -18.83 -4.21
C ARG A 192 -11.69 -18.72 -4.20
N ALA A 193 -11.06 -18.86 -3.03
CA ALA A 193 -9.60 -18.83 -2.90
C ALA A 193 -8.93 -19.91 -3.79
N ALA A 194 -9.54 -21.10 -3.90
CA ALA A 194 -9.04 -22.15 -4.78
C ALA A 194 -9.16 -21.81 -6.28
N VAL A 195 -10.20 -21.07 -6.69
CA VAL A 195 -10.32 -20.57 -8.08
C VAL A 195 -9.28 -19.48 -8.35
N ASP A 196 -9.05 -18.60 -7.39
CA ASP A 196 -8.09 -17.50 -7.52
C ASP A 196 -6.64 -18.03 -7.53
N SER A 197 -6.37 -19.10 -6.79
CA SER A 197 -5.09 -19.84 -6.85
C SER A 197 -4.82 -20.38 -8.24
N ARG A 198 -5.85 -20.97 -8.89
CA ARG A 198 -5.73 -21.45 -10.28
C ARG A 198 -5.52 -20.31 -11.27
N LEU A 199 -6.16 -19.16 -11.06
CA LEU A 199 -5.98 -17.97 -11.90
C LEU A 199 -4.53 -17.47 -11.83
N LEU A 200 -4.04 -17.22 -10.62
CA LEU A 200 -2.69 -16.70 -10.43
C LEU A 200 -1.62 -17.69 -10.87
N ALA A 201 -1.81 -18.99 -10.62
CA ALA A 201 -0.90 -20.01 -11.12
C ALA A 201 -0.87 -20.04 -12.66
N ALA A 202 -2.02 -19.87 -13.33
CA ALA A 202 -2.06 -19.79 -14.79
C ALA A 202 -1.32 -18.56 -15.33
N LEU A 203 -1.41 -17.42 -14.63
CA LEU A 203 -0.67 -16.20 -14.95
C LEU A 203 0.82 -16.27 -14.57
N GLY A 204 1.24 -17.27 -13.78
CA GLY A 204 2.61 -17.37 -13.29
C GLY A 204 2.91 -16.44 -12.12
N ALA A 205 1.89 -15.95 -11.42
CA ALA A 205 2.04 -15.09 -10.23
C ALA A 205 2.30 -15.88 -8.95
N VAL A 206 1.97 -17.18 -8.92
CA VAL A 206 2.22 -18.09 -7.81
C VAL A 206 2.51 -19.49 -8.35
N GLU A 207 3.14 -20.34 -7.54
CA GLU A 207 3.29 -21.76 -7.91
C GLU A 207 1.93 -22.49 -8.05
N PRO A 208 1.81 -23.46 -8.98
CA PRO A 208 0.62 -24.29 -9.06
C PRO A 208 0.33 -25.05 -7.75
N GLY A 209 -0.85 -24.80 -7.18
CA GLY A 209 -1.30 -25.47 -5.95
C GLY A 209 -1.01 -24.69 -4.67
N THR A 210 -0.53 -23.44 -4.76
CA THR A 210 -0.43 -22.52 -3.62
C THR A 210 -1.78 -22.39 -2.91
N ASP A 211 -1.79 -22.59 -1.59
CA ASP A 211 -2.96 -22.36 -0.75
C ASP A 211 -3.04 -20.86 -0.43
N LEU A 212 -3.74 -20.12 -1.28
CA LEU A 212 -3.87 -18.68 -1.12
C LEU A 212 -4.59 -18.28 0.16
N ALA A 213 -5.52 -19.11 0.63
CA ALA A 213 -6.22 -18.84 1.88
C ALA A 213 -5.23 -18.90 3.04
N GLN A 214 -4.39 -19.94 3.09
CA GLN A 214 -3.35 -20.02 4.10
C GLN A 214 -2.30 -18.91 3.96
N ALA A 215 -1.87 -18.58 2.73
CA ALA A 215 -0.92 -17.50 2.49
C ALA A 215 -1.44 -16.14 3.01
N GLN A 216 -2.73 -15.85 2.85
CA GLN A 216 -3.36 -14.65 3.41
C GLN A 216 -3.35 -14.66 4.94
N LEU A 217 -3.66 -15.79 5.56
CA LEU A 217 -3.64 -15.91 7.02
C LEU A 217 -2.22 -15.81 7.59
N ASP A 218 -1.23 -16.39 6.90
CA ASP A 218 0.18 -16.30 7.28
C ASP A 218 0.68 -14.85 7.16
N ALA A 219 0.23 -14.10 6.15
CA ALA A 219 0.56 -12.68 6.01
C ALA A 219 -0.02 -11.83 7.15
N LEU A 220 -1.26 -12.12 7.58
CA LEU A 220 -1.87 -11.43 8.72
C LEU A 220 -1.14 -11.73 10.04
N ASP A 221 -0.74 -13.00 10.23
CA ASP A 221 0.08 -13.44 11.38
C ASP A 221 1.47 -12.77 11.37
N ALA A 222 2.00 -12.40 10.20
CA ALA A 222 3.31 -11.78 10.08
C ALA A 222 3.31 -10.25 10.32
N GLY A 223 2.19 -9.54 10.08
CA GLY A 223 2.27 -8.07 9.93
C GLY A 223 1.13 -7.21 10.45
N VAL A 224 0.07 -7.76 11.07
CA VAL A 224 -1.01 -6.91 11.61
C VAL A 224 -0.60 -6.32 12.96
N GLY A 225 -0.36 -5.01 12.98
CA GLY A 225 -0.02 -4.24 14.18
C GLY A 225 -1.24 -3.72 14.96
N GLY A 226 -2.38 -3.55 14.31
CA GLY A 226 -3.63 -3.07 14.90
C GLY A 226 -4.76 -3.13 13.89
N PHE A 227 -5.98 -2.82 14.30
CA PHE A 227 -7.10 -2.61 13.37
C PHE A 227 -8.26 -1.86 14.02
N TYR A 228 -9.00 -1.12 13.21
CA TYR A 228 -10.33 -0.61 13.49
C TYR A 228 -11.40 -1.50 12.86
N ASP A 229 -12.38 -1.92 13.66
CA ASP A 229 -13.56 -2.66 13.20
C ASP A 229 -14.76 -1.71 13.03
N PRO A 230 -15.19 -1.41 11.78
CA PRO A 230 -16.32 -0.50 11.53
C PRO A 230 -17.68 -1.08 11.93
N GLU A 231 -17.82 -2.41 12.09
CA GLU A 231 -19.07 -3.01 12.53
C GLU A 231 -19.31 -2.79 14.04
N THR A 232 -18.24 -2.87 14.83
CA THR A 232 -18.30 -2.74 16.30
C THR A 232 -17.88 -1.36 16.80
N GLY A 233 -17.16 -0.59 15.98
CA GLY A 233 -16.51 0.66 16.39
C GLY A 233 -15.33 0.45 17.33
N GLN A 234 -14.83 -0.78 17.44
CA GLN A 234 -13.70 -1.13 18.30
C GLN A 234 -12.38 -0.91 17.57
N LEU A 235 -11.38 -0.43 18.30
CA LEU A 235 -10.02 -0.27 17.81
C LEU A 235 -9.08 -1.10 18.68
N VAL A 236 -8.32 -2.00 18.05
CA VAL A 236 -7.43 -2.94 18.73
C VAL A 236 -5.99 -2.62 18.35
N ILE A 237 -5.14 -2.34 19.33
CA ILE A 237 -3.72 -1.98 19.12
C ILE A 237 -2.83 -3.08 19.67
N GLY A 238 -1.88 -3.55 18.85
CA GLY A 238 -0.95 -4.63 19.12
C GLY A 238 0.32 -4.19 19.84
N SER A 239 0.19 -3.28 20.78
CA SER A 239 1.27 -2.86 21.68
C SER A 239 0.79 -2.85 23.13
N GLU A 240 1.68 -3.21 24.06
CA GLU A 240 1.39 -3.14 25.50
C GLU A 240 1.72 -1.74 26.09
N GLU A 241 2.46 -0.92 25.34
CA GLU A 241 2.92 0.42 25.72
C GLU A 241 2.81 1.38 24.53
N MET A 242 2.85 2.70 24.75
CA MET A 242 2.88 3.70 23.67
C MET A 242 4.32 3.99 23.25
N ASP A 243 4.96 3.02 22.62
CA ASP A 243 6.24 3.19 21.92
C ASP A 243 6.01 3.81 20.52
N GLY A 244 7.08 4.07 19.76
CA GLY A 244 6.97 4.70 18.44
C GLY A 244 6.08 3.91 17.47
N LEU A 245 6.12 2.58 17.54
CA LEU A 245 5.26 1.69 16.76
C LEU A 245 3.80 1.78 17.22
N GLY A 246 3.53 1.69 18.52
CA GLY A 246 2.20 1.89 19.09
C GLY A 246 1.60 3.25 18.72
N ALA A 247 2.40 4.31 18.73
CA ALA A 247 1.97 5.65 18.35
C ALA A 247 1.64 5.78 16.85
N LEU A 248 2.47 5.20 15.98
CA LEU A 248 2.21 5.13 14.53
C LEU A 248 0.88 4.42 14.24
N ILE A 249 0.72 3.20 14.78
CA ILE A 249 -0.49 2.39 14.58
C ILE A 249 -1.71 3.11 15.16
N THR A 250 -1.61 3.68 16.36
CA THR A 250 -2.71 4.42 16.98
C THR A 250 -3.13 5.62 16.13
N ALA A 251 -2.17 6.37 15.56
CA ALA A 251 -2.49 7.49 14.67
C ALA A 251 -3.19 7.01 13.38
N HIS A 252 -2.72 5.90 12.79
CA HIS A 252 -3.34 5.29 11.60
C HIS A 252 -4.79 4.86 11.87
N GLU A 253 -5.00 4.05 12.92
CA GLU A 253 -6.33 3.51 13.23
C GLU A 253 -7.32 4.59 13.69
N LEU A 254 -6.84 5.66 14.33
CA LEU A 254 -7.69 6.79 14.69
C LEU A 254 -8.18 7.57 13.47
N VAL A 255 -7.41 7.64 12.38
CA VAL A 255 -7.91 8.20 11.11
C VAL A 255 -9.08 7.37 10.59
N HIS A 256 -8.94 6.03 10.56
CA HIS A 256 -10.04 5.15 10.16
C HIS A 256 -11.29 5.35 11.01
N ALA A 257 -11.15 5.33 12.34
CA ALA A 257 -12.26 5.50 13.26
C ALA A 257 -12.95 6.86 13.14
N GLN A 258 -12.18 7.96 13.03
CA GLN A 258 -12.73 9.30 12.92
C GLN A 258 -13.31 9.58 11.53
N ALA A 259 -12.71 9.04 10.46
CA ALA A 259 -13.25 9.12 9.11
C ALA A 259 -14.58 8.37 8.99
N ASP A 260 -14.70 7.17 9.57
CA ASP A 260 -15.96 6.43 9.60
C ASP A 260 -17.04 7.21 10.36
N ALA A 261 -16.71 7.76 11.52
CA ALA A 261 -17.64 8.56 12.31
C ALA A 261 -18.11 9.84 11.59
N ALA A 262 -17.23 10.48 10.82
CA ALA A 262 -17.50 11.75 10.15
C ALA A 262 -18.19 11.59 8.79
N MET A 263 -17.77 10.60 8.00
CA MET A 263 -18.09 10.46 6.58
C MET A 263 -18.67 9.09 6.23
N GLY A 264 -18.36 8.06 7.03
CA GLY A 264 -18.62 6.65 6.74
C GLY A 264 -17.57 6.07 5.79
N LEU A 265 -17.11 4.85 6.06
CA LEU A 265 -16.21 4.16 5.13
C LEU A 265 -16.96 3.65 3.88
N PRO A 266 -16.30 3.65 2.70
CA PRO A 266 -16.85 3.01 1.51
C PRO A 266 -17.16 1.53 1.73
N ASP A 267 -18.37 1.09 1.34
CA ASP A 267 -18.78 -0.32 1.44
C ASP A 267 -18.09 -1.14 0.34
N GLN A 268 -16.99 -1.79 0.72
CA GLN A 268 -16.15 -2.53 -0.20
C GLN A 268 -16.87 -3.72 -0.83
N GLU A 269 -17.69 -4.46 -0.08
CA GLU A 269 -18.45 -5.61 -0.62
C GLU A 269 -19.47 -5.15 -1.67
N ALA A 270 -20.14 -4.02 -1.41
CA ALA A 270 -21.07 -3.43 -2.36
C ALA A 270 -20.35 -2.94 -3.64
N ILE A 271 -19.24 -2.21 -3.50
CA ILE A 271 -18.46 -1.73 -4.66
C ILE A 271 -17.97 -2.91 -5.48
N ALA A 272 -17.45 -3.95 -4.83
CA ALA A 272 -16.91 -5.12 -5.50
C ALA A 272 -18.01 -5.89 -6.27
N THR A 273 -19.20 -5.97 -5.70
CA THR A 273 -20.38 -6.58 -6.33
C THR A 273 -20.89 -5.76 -7.53
N GLU A 274 -20.90 -4.43 -7.41
CA GLU A 274 -21.49 -3.54 -8.41
C GLU A 274 -20.53 -3.21 -9.56
N SER A 275 -19.24 -3.06 -9.26
CA SER A 275 -18.23 -2.49 -10.15
C SER A 275 -16.98 -3.37 -10.32
N GLY A 276 -16.88 -4.49 -9.60
CA GLY A 276 -15.76 -5.44 -9.69
C GLY A 276 -14.64 -5.18 -8.66
N SER A 277 -13.74 -6.15 -8.53
CA SER A 277 -12.67 -6.10 -7.51
C SER A 277 -11.70 -4.93 -7.68
N ASP A 278 -11.41 -4.49 -8.91
CA ASP A 278 -10.47 -3.38 -9.16
C ASP A 278 -11.01 -2.05 -8.59
N ALA A 279 -12.31 -1.83 -8.71
CA ALA A 279 -12.96 -0.63 -8.16
C ALA A 279 -12.98 -0.65 -6.63
N ALA A 280 -13.25 -1.81 -6.02
CA ALA A 280 -13.20 -1.95 -4.56
C ALA A 280 -11.78 -1.76 -4.05
N TYR A 281 -10.81 -2.41 -4.69
CA TYR A 281 -9.41 -2.28 -4.32
C TYR A 281 -8.90 -0.84 -4.51
N ALA A 282 -9.32 -0.12 -5.55
CA ALA A 282 -9.04 1.31 -5.70
C ALA A 282 -9.64 2.15 -4.56
N ALA A 283 -10.91 1.91 -4.19
CA ALA A 283 -11.55 2.60 -3.08
C ALA A 283 -10.82 2.35 -1.75
N LEU A 284 -10.38 1.12 -1.50
CA LEU A 284 -9.56 0.76 -0.34
C LEU A 284 -8.24 1.57 -0.30
N ASN A 285 -7.58 1.74 -1.45
CA ASN A 285 -6.33 2.51 -1.55
C ASN A 285 -6.48 3.98 -1.15
N ALA A 286 -7.64 4.60 -1.41
CA ALA A 286 -7.90 5.97 -0.95
C ALA A 286 -8.04 6.03 0.58
N VAL A 287 -8.70 5.03 1.19
CA VAL A 287 -8.91 4.94 2.64
C VAL A 287 -7.60 4.64 3.39
N GLU A 288 -6.84 3.63 2.96
CA GLU A 288 -5.54 3.31 3.56
C GLU A 288 -4.50 4.39 3.27
N GLY A 289 -4.58 5.03 2.11
CA GLY A 289 -3.71 6.14 1.74
C GLY A 289 -3.87 7.36 2.64
N ASP A 290 -5.10 7.69 3.05
CA ASP A 290 -5.40 8.75 4.00
C ASP A 290 -4.72 8.51 5.36
N ALA A 291 -5.02 7.36 5.96
CA ALA A 291 -4.45 6.96 7.24
C ALA A 291 -2.91 6.84 7.19
N SER A 292 -2.36 6.32 6.09
CA SER A 292 -0.91 6.21 5.87
C SER A 292 -0.25 7.59 5.74
N LEU A 293 -0.82 8.50 4.95
CA LEU A 293 -0.24 9.82 4.76
C LEU A 293 -0.20 10.59 6.08
N TYR A 294 -1.31 10.59 6.81
CA TYR A 294 -1.38 11.30 8.09
C TYR A 294 -0.46 10.66 9.14
N SER A 295 -0.48 9.34 9.30
CA SER A 295 0.37 8.67 10.30
C SER A 295 1.87 8.89 10.03
N GLN A 296 2.28 8.97 8.75
CA GLN A 296 3.66 9.32 8.37
C GLN A 296 4.00 10.79 8.67
N GLN A 297 3.08 11.73 8.47
CA GLN A 297 3.25 13.12 8.91
C GLN A 297 3.35 13.20 10.44
N PHE A 298 2.48 12.47 11.14
CA PHE A 298 2.43 12.44 12.60
C PHE A 298 3.74 11.95 13.20
N VAL A 299 4.29 10.82 12.74
CA VAL A 299 5.55 10.32 13.30
C VAL A 299 6.72 11.26 13.02
N GLY A 300 6.78 11.86 11.83
CA GLY A 300 7.80 12.84 11.48
C GLY A 300 7.76 14.11 12.36
N GLN A 301 6.57 14.50 12.84
CA GLN A 301 6.36 15.71 13.63
C GLN A 301 6.42 15.49 15.15
N HIS A 302 5.93 14.36 15.64
CA HIS A 302 5.71 14.15 17.07
C HIS A 302 6.62 13.12 17.72
N LEU A 303 7.20 12.18 16.97
CA LEU A 303 8.08 11.18 17.57
C LEU A 303 9.51 11.70 17.76
N PRO A 304 10.16 11.33 18.88
CA PRO A 304 11.57 11.63 19.06
C PRO A 304 12.40 10.77 18.09
N LEU A 305 13.64 11.22 17.83
CA LEU A 305 14.43 10.62 16.77
C LEU A 305 14.83 9.16 17.03
N ASP A 306 15.07 8.80 18.29
CA ASP A 306 15.36 7.43 18.68
C ASP A 306 14.19 6.49 18.39
N GLU A 307 12.95 6.91 18.62
CA GLU A 307 11.74 6.16 18.23
C GLU A 307 11.61 6.07 16.71
N LEU A 308 11.89 7.15 15.97
CA LEU A 308 11.92 7.12 14.50
C LEU A 308 12.95 6.15 13.93
N LEU A 309 14.11 6.04 14.57
CA LEU A 309 15.15 5.07 14.17
C LEU A 309 14.74 3.63 14.52
N ALA A 310 14.08 3.42 15.66
CA ALA A 310 13.55 2.11 16.03
C ALA A 310 12.45 1.65 15.06
N LEU A 311 11.57 2.58 14.66
CA LEU A 311 10.57 2.39 13.61
C LEU A 311 11.21 1.96 12.28
N GLN A 312 12.29 2.64 11.86
CA GLN A 312 13.03 2.26 10.65
C GLN A 312 13.63 0.85 10.74
N GLU A 313 14.07 0.41 11.92
CA GLU A 313 14.56 -0.96 12.13
C GLU A 313 13.42 -1.99 12.10
N ALA A 314 12.25 -1.67 12.66
CA ALA A 314 11.06 -2.51 12.59
C ALA A 314 10.56 -2.68 11.14
N SER A 315 10.61 -1.61 10.35
CA SER A 315 10.27 -1.60 8.92
C SER A 315 11.04 -2.63 8.11
N GLY A 316 12.35 -2.71 8.33
CA GLY A 316 13.21 -3.68 7.66
C GLY A 316 12.90 -5.14 8.01
N GLN A 317 12.32 -5.39 9.19
CA GLN A 317 11.86 -6.74 9.57
C GLN A 317 10.59 -7.12 8.80
N THR A 318 9.63 -6.22 8.69
CA THR A 318 8.40 -6.48 7.90
C THR A 318 8.69 -6.70 6.43
N THR A 319 9.63 -5.94 5.85
CA THR A 319 10.07 -6.19 4.47
C THR A 319 10.56 -7.64 4.32
N ALA A 320 11.38 -8.12 5.26
CA ALA A 320 11.88 -9.49 5.23
C ALA A 320 10.80 -10.56 5.44
N ASP A 321 9.72 -10.25 6.16
CA ASP A 321 8.59 -11.16 6.32
C ASP A 321 7.74 -11.23 5.03
N LEU A 322 7.57 -10.11 4.33
CA LEU A 322 6.89 -10.04 3.02
C LEU A 322 7.69 -10.77 1.92
N ASP A 323 9.02 -10.74 1.96
CA ASP A 323 9.90 -11.50 1.05
C ASP A 323 9.64 -13.03 1.11
N GLY A 324 8.95 -13.52 2.16
CA GLY A 324 8.55 -14.91 2.29
C GLY A 324 7.29 -15.29 1.48
N LEU A 325 6.54 -14.31 0.98
CA LEU A 325 5.32 -14.49 0.20
C LEU A 325 5.63 -14.43 -1.30
N PRO A 326 4.78 -15.03 -2.16
CA PRO A 326 4.87 -14.75 -3.61
C PRO A 326 4.74 -13.25 -3.88
N HIS A 327 5.51 -12.72 -4.82
CA HIS A 327 5.64 -11.28 -5.09
C HIS A 327 4.29 -10.61 -5.31
N PHE A 328 3.42 -11.25 -6.10
CA PHE A 328 2.09 -10.73 -6.37
C PHE A 328 1.26 -10.53 -5.10
N ILE A 329 1.41 -11.43 -4.12
CA ILE A 329 0.70 -11.36 -2.83
C ILE A 329 1.29 -10.25 -1.97
N ALA A 330 2.62 -10.18 -1.87
CA ALA A 330 3.31 -9.12 -1.13
C ALA A 330 2.92 -7.73 -1.64
N ARG A 331 2.97 -7.51 -2.96
CA ARG A 331 2.58 -6.24 -3.59
C ARG A 331 1.11 -5.89 -3.41
N GLN A 332 0.22 -6.88 -3.48
CA GLN A 332 -1.20 -6.67 -3.21
C GLN A 332 -1.45 -6.19 -1.77
N LEU A 333 -0.64 -6.62 -0.81
CA LEU A 333 -0.74 -6.20 0.59
C LEU A 333 -0.11 -4.82 0.83
N GLU A 334 0.99 -4.51 0.14
CA GLU A 334 1.72 -3.25 0.27
C GLU A 334 1.03 -2.05 -0.42
N PHE A 335 0.45 -2.29 -1.60
CA PHE A 335 0.01 -1.23 -2.51
C PHE A 335 -0.95 -0.19 -1.90
N PRO A 336 -1.95 -0.55 -1.06
CA PRO A 336 -2.79 0.41 -0.34
C PRO A 336 -2.04 1.41 0.54
N TYR A 337 -0.88 1.01 1.08
CA TYR A 337 -0.09 1.83 2.00
C TYR A 337 0.96 2.67 1.29
N VAL A 338 1.53 2.17 0.19
CA VAL A 338 2.61 2.86 -0.54
C VAL A 338 2.06 3.70 -1.68
N GLU A 339 1.42 3.07 -2.66
CA GLU A 339 0.79 3.76 -3.78
C GLU A 339 -0.48 4.52 -3.36
N GLY A 340 -1.29 3.97 -2.45
CA GLY A 340 -2.44 4.68 -1.88
C GLY A 340 -2.04 5.97 -1.15
N MET A 341 -0.96 5.95 -0.37
CA MET A 341 -0.41 7.15 0.26
C MET A 341 0.14 8.15 -0.77
N THR A 342 0.78 7.65 -1.83
CA THR A 342 1.27 8.51 -2.93
C THR A 342 0.12 9.22 -3.64
N PHE A 343 -0.95 8.49 -3.94
CA PHE A 343 -2.21 9.07 -4.46
C PHE A 343 -2.79 10.12 -3.52
N THR A 344 -2.88 9.79 -2.23
CA THR A 344 -3.42 10.72 -1.21
C THR A 344 -2.57 11.98 -1.08
N CYS A 345 -1.24 11.84 -1.19
CA CYS A 345 -0.32 12.97 -1.18
C CYS A 345 -0.58 13.91 -2.37
N ASP A 346 -0.82 13.37 -3.57
CA ASP A 346 -1.18 14.17 -4.75
C ASP A 346 -2.48 14.96 -4.52
N VAL A 347 -3.55 14.28 -4.08
CA VAL A 347 -4.84 14.92 -3.74
C VAL A 347 -4.69 15.97 -2.63
N PHE A 348 -3.87 15.69 -1.62
CA PHE A 348 -3.59 16.62 -0.53
C PHE A 348 -2.84 17.86 -0.99
N LEU A 349 -1.88 17.75 -1.90
CA LEU A 349 -1.16 18.91 -2.43
C LEU A 349 -2.06 19.82 -3.27
N ASP A 350 -3.10 19.27 -3.89
CA ASP A 350 -4.03 20.00 -4.74
C ASP A 350 -5.12 20.75 -3.96
N GLY A 351 -5.64 20.17 -2.88
CA GLY A 351 -6.75 20.77 -2.14
C GLY A 351 -6.72 20.63 -0.62
N GLY A 352 -5.62 20.12 -0.05
CA GLY A 352 -5.49 19.83 1.37
C GLY A 352 -6.42 18.70 1.81
N TRP A 353 -6.63 18.60 3.13
CA TRP A 353 -7.47 17.55 3.72
C TRP A 353 -8.94 17.58 3.26
N GLU A 354 -9.49 18.73 2.86
CA GLU A 354 -10.86 18.79 2.29
C GLU A 354 -10.97 18.05 0.95
N ALA A 355 -9.90 18.02 0.15
CA ALA A 355 -9.86 17.22 -1.07
C ALA A 355 -9.70 15.73 -0.78
N VAL A 356 -8.93 15.37 0.25
CA VAL A 356 -8.82 13.97 0.72
C VAL A 356 -10.18 13.49 1.26
N ASP A 357 -10.87 14.30 2.07
CA ASP A 357 -12.22 13.97 2.55
C ASP A 357 -13.21 13.70 1.41
N ALA A 358 -13.08 14.43 0.28
CA ALA A 358 -13.94 14.23 -0.88
C ALA A 358 -13.80 12.83 -1.48
N THR A 359 -12.62 12.18 -1.38
CA THR A 359 -12.38 10.83 -1.93
C THR A 359 -13.20 9.75 -1.23
N TYR A 360 -13.74 9.99 -0.04
CA TYR A 360 -14.66 9.05 0.64
C TYR A 360 -16.04 8.98 -0.03
N SER A 361 -16.45 10.05 -0.71
CA SER A 361 -17.72 10.11 -1.45
C SER A 361 -17.56 10.01 -2.96
N GLU A 362 -16.39 10.41 -3.46
CA GLU A 362 -15.98 10.34 -4.87
C GLU A 362 -14.83 9.34 -4.99
N VAL A 363 -15.07 8.09 -4.58
CA VAL A 363 -14.02 7.05 -4.53
C VAL A 363 -13.40 6.80 -5.91
N PRO A 364 -12.08 6.55 -5.98
CA PRO A 364 -11.47 6.07 -7.20
C PRO A 364 -12.08 4.72 -7.60
N THR A 365 -12.20 4.53 -8.91
CA THR A 365 -12.95 3.41 -9.53
C THR A 365 -12.04 2.43 -10.26
N THR A 366 -10.74 2.73 -10.37
CA THR A 366 -9.74 1.84 -10.96
C THR A 366 -8.41 2.02 -10.26
N THR A 367 -7.60 0.98 -10.15
CA THR A 367 -6.22 1.11 -9.64
C THR A 367 -5.32 1.96 -10.55
N ALA A 368 -5.72 2.21 -11.80
CA ALA A 368 -5.04 3.17 -12.66
C ALA A 368 -5.16 4.61 -12.15
N GLN A 369 -6.26 4.96 -11.47
CA GLN A 369 -6.42 6.26 -10.84
C GLN A 369 -5.50 6.44 -9.62
N ILE A 370 -5.21 5.34 -8.91
CA ILE A 370 -4.22 5.34 -7.82
C ILE A 370 -2.80 5.50 -8.37
N LEU A 371 -2.44 4.72 -9.40
CA LEU A 371 -1.11 4.78 -10.03
C LEU A 371 -0.83 6.08 -10.78
N PHE A 372 -1.88 6.71 -11.33
CA PHE A 372 -1.80 7.91 -12.16
C PHE A 372 -2.89 8.92 -11.72
N PRO A 373 -2.65 9.71 -10.66
CA PRO A 373 -3.66 10.62 -10.07
C PRO A 373 -4.33 11.59 -11.05
N ASP A 374 -3.62 12.06 -12.09
CA ASP A 374 -4.22 12.84 -13.19
C ASP A 374 -5.47 12.20 -13.82
N ARG A 375 -5.58 10.86 -13.76
CA ARG A 375 -6.74 10.10 -14.25
C ARG A 375 -7.93 10.16 -13.29
N TYR A 376 -7.66 10.24 -11.99
CA TYR A 376 -8.70 10.46 -10.99
C TYR A 376 -9.33 11.84 -11.21
N ASP A 377 -8.52 12.88 -11.35
CA ASP A 377 -8.98 14.25 -11.62
C ASP A 377 -9.78 14.37 -12.92
N ALA A 378 -9.39 13.60 -13.93
CA ALA A 378 -10.10 13.52 -15.20
C ALA A 378 -11.43 12.74 -15.12
N GLY A 379 -11.68 12.03 -14.01
CA GLY A 379 -12.81 11.11 -13.87
C GLY A 379 -12.74 9.95 -14.88
N GLU A 380 -11.53 9.47 -15.19
CA GLU A 380 -11.31 8.43 -16.19
C GLU A 380 -11.82 7.08 -15.68
N ALA A 381 -12.91 6.60 -16.26
CA ALA A 381 -13.44 5.26 -15.98
C ALA A 381 -12.77 4.19 -16.84
N ALA A 382 -12.81 2.94 -16.36
CA ALA A 382 -12.38 1.78 -17.15
C ALA A 382 -13.17 1.68 -18.47
N VAL A 383 -12.47 1.31 -19.53
CA VAL A 383 -13.05 1.00 -20.83
C VAL A 383 -13.55 -0.45 -20.83
N ASP A 384 -14.82 -0.64 -21.19
CA ASP A 384 -15.41 -1.97 -21.36
C ASP A 384 -14.65 -2.78 -22.42
N VAL A 385 -14.22 -3.98 -22.06
CA VAL A 385 -13.64 -4.98 -22.97
C VAL A 385 -14.68 -5.99 -23.42
N ARG A 386 -14.46 -6.68 -24.53
CA ARG A 386 -15.39 -7.75 -24.93
C ARG A 386 -15.31 -8.93 -23.96
N ALA A 387 -16.47 -9.50 -23.64
CA ALA A 387 -16.53 -10.78 -22.96
C ALA A 387 -16.15 -11.93 -23.93
N PRO A 388 -15.22 -12.82 -23.56
CA PRO A 388 -14.87 -13.99 -24.37
C PRO A 388 -15.97 -15.05 -24.38
N VAL A 389 -16.10 -15.81 -25.48
CA VAL A 389 -17.05 -16.94 -25.57
C VAL A 389 -16.59 -18.12 -24.70
N GLY A 390 -15.28 -18.28 -24.56
CA GLY A 390 -14.65 -19.33 -23.77
C GLY A 390 -14.63 -20.71 -24.43
N PRO A 391 -13.99 -21.71 -23.78
CA PRO A 391 -13.77 -23.06 -24.32
C PRO A 391 -15.01 -23.98 -24.26
N GLY A 392 -16.16 -23.47 -23.79
CA GLY A 392 -17.35 -24.30 -23.53
C GLY A 392 -17.27 -25.11 -22.22
N TRP A 393 -16.33 -24.76 -21.34
CA TRP A 393 -16.17 -25.32 -20.00
C TRP A 393 -17.02 -24.55 -18.98
N GLN A 394 -17.07 -25.02 -17.73
CA GLN A 394 -17.76 -24.31 -16.67
C GLN A 394 -17.02 -23.02 -16.36
N GLN A 395 -17.68 -21.88 -16.52
CA GLN A 395 -17.16 -20.60 -16.02
C GLN A 395 -17.20 -20.61 -14.49
N LEU A 396 -16.05 -20.43 -13.86
CA LEU A 396 -15.86 -20.45 -12.41
C LEU A 396 -15.90 -19.04 -11.83
N ARG A 397 -15.30 -18.08 -12.55
CA ARG A 397 -15.17 -16.67 -12.15
C ARG A 397 -15.10 -15.79 -13.39
N THR A 398 -15.69 -14.60 -13.30
CA THR A 398 -15.34 -13.43 -14.11
C THR A 398 -15.25 -12.24 -13.17
N ASP A 399 -14.29 -11.35 -13.41
CA ASP A 399 -14.07 -10.15 -12.62
C ASP A 399 -13.27 -9.12 -13.41
N THR A 400 -13.21 -7.88 -12.91
CA THR A 400 -12.29 -6.86 -13.41
C THR A 400 -10.83 -7.25 -13.17
N PHE A 401 -9.92 -6.78 -14.02
CA PHE A 401 -8.48 -6.95 -13.86
C PHE A 401 -7.79 -5.59 -13.92
N GLY A 402 -7.23 -5.17 -12.78
CA GLY A 402 -6.75 -3.81 -12.57
C GLY A 402 -5.41 -3.49 -13.22
N ALA A 403 -5.06 -2.21 -13.18
CA ALA A 403 -3.72 -1.74 -13.53
C ALA A 403 -2.67 -2.17 -12.49
N ALA A 404 -3.05 -2.23 -11.21
CA ALA A 404 -2.20 -2.76 -10.14
C ALA A 404 -1.90 -4.25 -10.34
N ASP A 405 -2.92 -5.07 -10.65
CA ASP A 405 -2.71 -6.50 -10.95
C ASP A 405 -1.73 -6.68 -12.11
N LEU A 406 -1.85 -5.86 -13.17
CA LEU A 406 -0.90 -5.88 -14.27
C LEU A 406 0.51 -5.48 -13.80
N LEU A 407 0.64 -4.40 -13.03
CA LEU A 407 1.92 -3.95 -12.49
C LEU A 407 2.65 -5.06 -11.75
N PHE A 408 1.97 -5.75 -10.83
CA PHE A 408 2.57 -6.81 -10.02
C PHE A 408 3.07 -7.98 -10.87
N LEU A 409 2.34 -8.34 -11.93
CA LEU A 409 2.77 -9.35 -12.90
C LEU A 409 4.02 -8.92 -13.69
N LEU A 410 4.17 -7.62 -13.99
CA LEU A 410 5.31 -7.11 -14.75
C LEU A 410 6.57 -6.94 -13.89
N GLU A 411 6.40 -6.72 -12.59
CA GLU A 411 7.49 -6.61 -11.61
C GLU A 411 8.15 -7.97 -11.32
N ALA A 412 7.39 -9.07 -11.31
CA ALA A 412 7.95 -10.41 -11.12
C ALA A 412 7.28 -11.47 -12.02
N PRO A 413 7.52 -11.47 -13.34
CA PRO A 413 6.98 -12.49 -14.25
C PRO A 413 7.43 -13.89 -13.83
N GLY A 414 6.47 -14.78 -13.55
CA GLY A 414 6.80 -16.14 -13.09
C GLY A 414 7.16 -16.21 -11.60
N ASP A 415 6.81 -15.19 -10.81
CA ASP A 415 7.20 -15.02 -9.40
C ASP A 415 8.73 -14.89 -9.25
N ASP A 416 9.39 -14.28 -10.25
CA ASP A 416 10.82 -14.02 -10.29
C ASP A 416 11.09 -12.53 -10.58
N GLU A 417 11.44 -11.78 -9.55
CA GLU A 417 11.82 -10.35 -9.67
C GLU A 417 13.03 -10.14 -10.59
N ALA A 418 13.91 -11.14 -10.76
CA ALA A 418 15.02 -11.02 -11.70
C ALA A 418 14.55 -11.06 -13.17
N ALA A 419 13.32 -11.50 -13.41
CA ALA A 419 12.66 -11.50 -14.72
C ALA A 419 11.81 -10.23 -14.97
N ALA A 420 11.81 -9.26 -14.05
CA ALA A 420 11.09 -8.00 -14.17
C ALA A 420 11.21 -7.38 -15.57
N LEU A 421 10.08 -6.92 -16.12
CA LEU A 421 10.12 -6.14 -17.35
C LEU A 421 10.72 -4.76 -17.07
N SER A 422 11.33 -4.16 -18.10
CA SER A 422 11.82 -2.78 -18.02
C SER A 422 10.65 -1.81 -17.82
N ASP A 423 10.79 -0.94 -16.82
CA ASP A 423 9.88 0.18 -16.51
C ASP A 423 8.41 -0.28 -16.43
N PRO A 424 8.06 -1.18 -15.48
CA PRO A 424 6.76 -1.84 -15.45
C PRO A 424 5.60 -0.84 -15.28
N LYS A 425 5.78 0.21 -14.46
CA LYS A 425 4.79 1.31 -14.31
C LYS A 425 4.53 2.06 -15.62
N ASP A 426 5.59 2.33 -16.41
CA ASP A 426 5.45 2.98 -17.73
C ASP A 426 4.71 2.12 -18.74
N ARG A 427 4.88 0.79 -18.68
CA ARG A 427 4.11 -0.16 -19.51
C ARG A 427 2.64 -0.20 -19.09
N VAL A 428 2.36 -0.16 -17.78
CA VAL A 428 1.01 -0.13 -17.21
C VAL A 428 0.27 1.17 -17.55
N ALA A 429 0.97 2.26 -17.87
CA ALA A 429 0.34 3.49 -18.34
C ALA A 429 -0.50 3.28 -19.64
N ALA A 430 -0.24 2.24 -20.42
CA ALA A 430 -1.10 1.89 -21.57
C ALA A 430 -2.43 1.22 -21.18
N TRP A 431 -2.63 0.82 -19.92
CA TRP A 431 -3.87 0.23 -19.42
C TRP A 431 -5.03 1.24 -19.47
N ALA A 432 -6.18 0.79 -19.98
CA ALA A 432 -7.44 1.55 -19.98
C ALA A 432 -8.63 0.78 -19.40
N GLY A 433 -8.50 -0.52 -19.16
CA GLY A 433 -9.58 -1.39 -18.66
C GLY A 433 -9.19 -2.86 -18.79
N GLY A 434 -9.75 -3.72 -17.95
CA GLY A 434 -9.43 -5.15 -17.96
C GLY A 434 -10.51 -6.03 -17.36
N GLU A 435 -10.70 -7.21 -17.93
CA GLU A 435 -11.56 -8.28 -17.41
C GLU A 435 -10.83 -9.61 -17.50
N VAL A 436 -10.96 -10.44 -16.46
CA VAL A 436 -10.43 -11.80 -16.43
C VAL A 436 -11.55 -12.80 -16.21
N THR A 437 -11.52 -13.89 -16.97
CA THR A 437 -12.45 -15.01 -16.82
C THR A 437 -11.69 -16.32 -16.66
N VAL A 438 -12.14 -17.13 -15.70
CA VAL A 438 -11.59 -18.46 -15.39
C VAL A 438 -12.64 -19.52 -15.71
N TRP A 439 -12.24 -20.54 -16.46
CA TRP A 439 -13.05 -21.74 -16.71
C TRP A 439 -12.37 -23.00 -16.19
N GLY A 440 -13.18 -23.99 -15.79
CA GLY A 440 -12.71 -25.29 -15.32
C GLY A 440 -13.39 -26.48 -15.98
N ASP A 441 -12.61 -27.54 -16.20
CA ASP A 441 -13.06 -28.89 -16.55
C ASP A 441 -12.32 -29.91 -15.67
N GLY A 442 -12.89 -30.20 -14.50
CA GLY A 442 -12.21 -30.97 -13.45
C GLY A 442 -10.98 -30.23 -12.90
N ASP A 443 -9.81 -30.83 -13.09
CA ASP A 443 -8.51 -30.25 -12.66
C ASP A 443 -7.91 -29.33 -13.74
N ALA A 444 -8.46 -29.32 -14.96
CA ALA A 444 -8.00 -28.43 -16.02
C ALA A 444 -8.56 -27.01 -15.85
N THR A 445 -7.72 -26.01 -16.10
CA THR A 445 -8.05 -24.59 -16.01
C THR A 445 -7.79 -23.91 -17.36
N ALA A 446 -8.67 -22.98 -17.72
CA ALA A 446 -8.43 -22.03 -18.79
C ALA A 446 -8.67 -20.61 -18.28
N VAL A 447 -7.86 -19.65 -18.72
CA VAL A 447 -7.95 -18.24 -18.36
C VAL A 447 -8.03 -17.39 -19.62
N GLY A 448 -8.89 -16.39 -19.60
CA GLY A 448 -9.00 -15.37 -20.65
C GLY A 448 -8.89 -14.01 -19.99
N LEU A 449 -7.80 -13.31 -20.26
CA LEU A 449 -7.55 -11.95 -19.82
C LEU A 449 -7.73 -11.01 -21.02
N MET A 450 -8.66 -10.07 -20.89
CA MET A 450 -9.04 -9.10 -21.90
C MET A 450 -8.65 -7.71 -21.39
N LEU A 451 -7.88 -6.96 -22.17
CA LEU A 451 -7.36 -5.64 -21.80
C LEU A 451 -7.67 -4.61 -22.88
N ALA A 452 -8.03 -3.41 -22.45
CA ALA A 452 -8.13 -2.24 -23.30
C ALA A 452 -6.82 -1.45 -23.26
N ASP A 453 -6.28 -1.17 -24.44
CA ASP A 453 -5.08 -0.37 -24.65
C ASP A 453 -5.48 1.08 -24.95
N ARG A 454 -4.93 2.02 -24.18
CA ARG A 454 -5.17 3.46 -24.31
C ARG A 454 -4.59 4.03 -25.61
N GLY A 455 -3.51 3.46 -26.11
CA GLY A 455 -2.80 3.92 -27.30
C GLY A 455 -2.08 5.26 -27.12
N ASP A 456 -1.66 5.60 -25.90
CA ASP A 456 -0.97 6.85 -25.59
C ASP A 456 0.38 6.98 -26.31
N GLU A 457 0.66 8.17 -26.84
CA GLU A 457 1.94 8.48 -27.49
C GLU A 457 3.07 8.50 -26.44
N GLY A 458 3.77 7.39 -26.27
CA GLY A 458 4.96 7.29 -25.41
C GLY A 458 5.01 6.04 -24.53
N ALA A 459 3.88 5.41 -24.25
CA ALA A 459 3.81 4.14 -23.53
C ALA A 459 4.05 2.95 -24.47
N THR A 460 4.64 1.88 -23.93
CA THR A 460 4.75 0.61 -24.65
C THR A 460 3.35 0.00 -24.81
N PRO A 461 2.90 -0.35 -26.04
CA PRO A 461 1.57 -0.92 -26.25
C PRO A 461 1.37 -2.20 -25.44
N LEU A 462 0.16 -2.41 -24.92
CA LEU A 462 -0.18 -3.58 -24.10
C LEU A 462 0.04 -4.90 -24.87
N CYS A 463 -0.10 -4.88 -26.20
CA CYS A 463 0.15 -6.06 -27.01
C CYS A 463 1.59 -6.56 -26.88
N GLU A 464 2.55 -5.63 -26.91
CA GLU A 464 3.96 -5.91 -26.71
C GLU A 464 4.21 -6.29 -25.24
N THR A 465 3.69 -5.50 -24.31
CA THR A 465 3.80 -5.74 -22.86
C THR A 465 3.35 -7.14 -22.44
N ILE A 466 2.17 -7.60 -22.89
CA ILE A 466 1.63 -8.91 -22.52
C ILE A 466 2.38 -10.05 -23.21
N THR A 467 2.89 -9.82 -24.42
CA THR A 467 3.74 -10.80 -25.12
C THR A 467 5.08 -10.98 -24.40
N ASP A 468 5.72 -9.86 -24.02
CA ASP A 468 6.98 -9.85 -23.26
C ASP A 468 6.79 -10.49 -21.88
N PHE A 469 5.72 -10.12 -21.18
CA PHE A 469 5.36 -10.69 -19.88
C PHE A 469 5.25 -12.21 -19.95
N TYR A 470 4.45 -12.74 -20.87
CA TYR A 470 4.25 -14.19 -20.95
C TYR A 470 5.55 -14.93 -21.32
N ALA A 471 6.37 -14.34 -22.20
CA ALA A 471 7.68 -14.89 -22.54
C ALA A 471 8.65 -14.91 -21.36
N ALA A 472 8.60 -13.90 -20.48
CA ALA A 472 9.40 -13.81 -19.27
C ALA A 472 8.92 -14.80 -18.20
N ALA A 473 7.60 -14.86 -17.96
CA ALA A 473 6.99 -15.74 -16.95
C ALA A 473 7.12 -17.23 -17.30
N PHE A 474 7.13 -17.59 -18.60
CA PHE A 474 7.20 -18.98 -19.06
C PHE A 474 8.34 -19.18 -20.07
N PRO A 475 9.61 -19.16 -19.62
CA PRO A 475 10.78 -19.16 -20.50
C PRO A 475 11.00 -20.50 -21.23
N ASP A 476 10.33 -21.57 -20.80
CA ASP A 476 10.30 -22.87 -21.48
C ASP A 476 9.34 -22.90 -22.68
N ALA A 477 8.40 -21.95 -22.75
CA ALA A 477 7.42 -21.88 -23.83
C ALA A 477 8.04 -21.41 -25.14
N THR A 478 7.71 -22.11 -26.24
CA THR A 478 8.14 -21.71 -27.58
C THR A 478 7.10 -20.81 -28.23
N ALA A 479 7.48 -19.57 -28.55
CA ALA A 479 6.63 -18.61 -29.25
C ALA A 479 6.61 -18.85 -30.78
N THR A 480 5.43 -18.74 -31.38
CA THR A 480 5.22 -18.80 -32.84
C THR A 480 4.17 -17.79 -33.28
N GLU A 481 4.39 -17.15 -34.42
CA GLU A 481 3.44 -16.20 -35.02
C GLU A 481 2.47 -16.92 -35.96
N ASP A 482 1.17 -16.79 -35.73
CA ASP A 482 0.13 -17.30 -36.62
C ASP A 482 -1.04 -16.31 -36.77
N GLY A 483 -1.27 -15.82 -37.99
CA GLY A 483 -2.44 -15.01 -38.31
C GLY A 483 -2.58 -13.69 -37.52
N GLY A 484 -1.47 -13.10 -37.06
CA GLY A 484 -1.48 -11.89 -36.21
C GLY A 484 -1.71 -12.18 -34.72
N ARG A 485 -1.47 -13.42 -34.30
CA ARG A 485 -1.47 -13.87 -32.91
C ARG A 485 -0.11 -14.48 -32.59
N THR A 486 0.32 -14.32 -31.35
CA THR A 486 1.49 -15.01 -30.81
C THR A 486 1.01 -16.21 -30.01
N ILE A 487 1.43 -17.42 -30.41
CA ILE A 487 1.08 -18.67 -29.75
C ILE A 487 2.31 -19.18 -29.01
N PHE A 488 2.18 -19.34 -27.70
CA PHE A 488 3.17 -19.94 -26.82
C PHE A 488 2.81 -21.39 -26.53
N ALA A 489 3.74 -22.31 -26.82
CA ALA A 489 3.59 -23.73 -26.49
C ALA A 489 4.62 -24.10 -25.40
N GLY A 490 4.16 -24.24 -24.15
CA GLY A 490 4.94 -24.71 -22.99
C GLY A 490 4.69 -26.19 -22.67
N THR A 491 5.38 -26.71 -21.64
CA THR A 491 5.21 -28.11 -21.23
C THR A 491 3.91 -28.35 -20.48
N ASP A 492 3.55 -27.43 -19.58
CA ASP A 492 2.42 -27.58 -18.66
C ASP A 492 1.20 -26.77 -19.08
N GLN A 493 1.41 -25.68 -19.83
CA GLN A 493 0.35 -24.89 -20.44
C GLN A 493 0.78 -24.24 -21.75
N SER A 494 -0.21 -23.77 -22.51
CA SER A 494 -0.04 -22.97 -23.71
C SER A 494 -0.79 -21.65 -23.57
N ALA A 495 -0.34 -20.63 -24.30
CA ALA A 495 -1.04 -19.36 -24.37
C ALA A 495 -1.17 -18.83 -25.79
N VAL A 496 -2.13 -17.92 -25.96
CA VAL A 496 -2.37 -17.17 -27.19
C VAL A 496 -2.54 -15.70 -26.81
N VAL A 497 -1.65 -14.86 -27.31
CA VAL A 497 -1.80 -13.41 -27.30
C VAL A 497 -2.39 -12.98 -28.64
N ALA A 498 -3.53 -12.29 -28.60
CA ALA A 498 -4.21 -11.77 -29.77
C ALA A 498 -4.52 -10.28 -29.60
N CYS A 499 -4.13 -9.47 -30.57
CA CYS A 499 -4.29 -8.02 -30.51
C CYS A 499 -5.12 -7.53 -31.69
N SER A 500 -6.15 -6.72 -31.41
CA SER A 500 -7.06 -6.20 -32.44
C SER A 500 -7.53 -4.80 -32.10
N GLY A 501 -6.97 -3.80 -32.79
CA GLY A 501 -7.28 -2.40 -32.50
C GLY A 501 -6.70 -2.00 -31.15
N SER A 502 -7.56 -1.51 -30.25
CA SER A 502 -7.24 -1.12 -28.88
C SER A 502 -7.52 -2.24 -27.86
N GLU A 503 -7.65 -3.48 -28.30
CA GLU A 503 -7.93 -4.61 -27.39
C GLU A 503 -6.83 -5.68 -27.52
N VAL A 504 -6.38 -6.15 -26.36
CA VAL A 504 -5.37 -7.20 -26.20
C VAL A 504 -6.00 -8.34 -25.42
N ALA A 505 -5.78 -9.56 -25.88
CA ALA A 505 -6.36 -10.76 -25.28
C ALA A 505 -5.26 -11.78 -25.02
N LEU A 506 -5.14 -12.24 -23.78
CA LEU A 506 -4.28 -13.35 -23.36
C LEU A 506 -5.15 -14.54 -22.96
N GLY A 507 -5.07 -15.60 -23.75
CA GLY A 507 -5.75 -16.86 -23.48
C GLY A 507 -4.75 -17.88 -23.00
N ILE A 508 -5.06 -18.59 -21.93
CA ILE A 508 -4.19 -19.60 -21.32
C ILE A 508 -5.00 -20.87 -21.13
N GLY A 509 -4.39 -22.03 -21.38
CA GLY A 509 -5.02 -23.32 -21.14
C GLY A 509 -4.03 -24.49 -21.29
N PRO A 510 -4.47 -25.74 -21.05
CA PRO A 510 -3.59 -26.91 -21.14
C PRO A 510 -3.06 -27.19 -22.55
N ASP A 511 -3.70 -26.62 -23.56
CA ASP A 511 -3.24 -26.67 -24.95
C ASP A 511 -3.61 -25.39 -25.71
N ALA A 512 -2.95 -25.17 -26.86
CA ALA A 512 -3.14 -23.99 -27.68
C ALA A 512 -4.58 -23.85 -28.23
N ALA A 513 -5.33 -24.96 -28.37
CA ALA A 513 -6.70 -24.90 -28.83
C ALA A 513 -7.62 -24.32 -27.75
N THR A 514 -7.41 -24.73 -26.50
CA THR A 514 -8.12 -24.23 -25.33
C THR A 514 -7.75 -22.77 -25.06
N ALA A 515 -6.46 -22.43 -25.09
CA ALA A 515 -5.99 -21.05 -24.96
C ALA A 515 -6.60 -20.13 -26.03
N SER A 516 -6.63 -20.55 -27.30
CA SER A 516 -7.28 -19.80 -28.38
C SER A 516 -8.78 -19.63 -28.16
N ALA A 517 -9.46 -20.65 -27.63
CA ALA A 517 -10.89 -20.58 -27.31
C ALA A 517 -11.20 -19.64 -26.14
N ALA A 518 -10.29 -19.53 -25.16
CA ALA A 518 -10.42 -18.64 -24.01
C ALA A 518 -10.44 -17.14 -24.39
N VAL A 519 -9.90 -16.79 -25.57
CA VAL A 519 -9.92 -15.42 -26.13
C VAL A 519 -10.81 -15.29 -27.36
N SER A 520 -11.63 -16.28 -27.69
CA SER A 520 -12.48 -16.27 -28.89
C SER A 520 -13.74 -15.43 -28.75
#